data_AF-A0A9P7JP91-F1
#
_entry.id   AF-A0A9P7JP91-F1
#
_cell.length_a   1.000
_cell.length_b   1.000
_cell.length_c   1.000
_cell.angle_alpha   90.00
_cell.angle_beta   90.00
_cell.angle_gamma   90.00
#
_symmetry.space_group_name_H-M   'P 1'
#
loop_
_entity.id
_entity.type
_entity.pdbx_description
1 polymer ?
#
loop_
_entity_poly.entity_id
_entity_poly.type
_entity_poly.pdbx_seq_one_letter_code
_entity_poly.pdbx_strand_id
1 'polypeptide(L)'
;MEYMQPNQMIVNSGGAGSLGYYIRNANPSPHPSMVGAEMPLYWELRDGRIAKRVPRSREFTPSQQSFPGITFSAGGWYGVRVRDILTGTVVVDRPTDAIFAHHGWRETTLAIKWPGYLPNRSSDASRRRFKVLDNNVPMTRQDFAIEIASQIRHLEDRARDKPVAHGWEDWAFSKNNVRASDVYILSAHYYRNAWVPELYVINMG
;
A
#
# COMPACT_ATOMS: atom_id res chain seq x y z
N MET A 1 11.99 -37.93 43.68
CA MET A 1 11.38 -36.62 44.01
C MET A 1 12.08 -35.58 43.15
N GLU A 2 11.54 -35.35 41.96
CA GLU A 2 12.01 -34.32 41.03
C GLU A 2 11.45 -32.96 41.45
N TYR A 3 12.34 -32.02 41.73
CA TYR A 3 11.98 -30.63 41.97
C TYR A 3 11.73 -29.93 40.62
N MET A 4 10.46 -29.73 40.25
CA MET A 4 10.11 -28.80 39.18
C MET A 4 10.41 -27.37 39.63
N GLN A 5 11.28 -26.66 38.91
CA GLN A 5 11.52 -25.24 39.15
C GLN A 5 10.36 -24.40 38.57
N PRO A 6 9.85 -23.37 39.28
CA PRO A 6 8.67 -22.62 38.86
C PRO A 6 8.90 -21.56 37.76
N ASN A 7 10.11 -21.45 37.20
CA ASN A 7 10.51 -20.28 36.40
C ASN A 7 10.56 -20.51 34.89
N GLN A 8 9.63 -21.29 34.33
CA GLN A 8 9.39 -21.30 32.89
C GLN A 8 7.93 -20.96 32.58
N MET A 9 7.46 -19.83 33.10
CA MET A 9 6.43 -19.08 32.36
C MET A 9 7.12 -18.48 31.14
N ILE A 10 7.01 -19.16 30.00
CA ILE A 10 7.23 -18.55 28.70
C ILE A 10 6.14 -17.49 28.54
N VAL A 11 6.44 -16.26 28.98
CA VAL A 11 5.61 -15.10 28.73
C VAL A 11 5.64 -14.88 27.24
N ASN A 12 4.54 -15.18 26.56
CA ASN A 12 4.32 -14.85 25.15
C ASN A 12 4.52 -13.34 24.97
N SER A 13 5.73 -12.95 24.59
CA SER A 13 6.25 -11.58 24.58
C SER A 13 5.85 -10.77 23.34
N GLY A 14 4.86 -11.27 22.59
CA GLY A 14 4.32 -10.63 21.38
C GLY A 14 2.94 -9.99 21.55
N GLY A 15 2.28 -10.17 22.70
CA GLY A 15 0.93 -9.62 22.94
C GLY A 15 0.94 -8.12 23.25
N ALA A 16 -0.22 -7.47 23.05
CA ALA A 16 -0.43 -6.09 23.50
C ALA A 16 -0.13 -5.96 25.01
N GLY A 17 0.66 -4.96 25.39
CA GLY A 17 1.15 -4.78 26.77
C GLY A 17 2.51 -5.45 27.08
N SER A 18 3.10 -6.18 26.14
CA SER A 18 4.47 -6.70 26.28
C SER A 18 5.54 -5.64 25.97
N LEU A 19 6.72 -5.78 26.56
CA LEU A 19 7.87 -4.91 26.26
C LEU A 19 8.21 -4.91 24.76
N GLY A 20 8.11 -6.07 24.09
CA GLY A 20 8.31 -6.21 22.65
C GLY A 20 7.29 -5.41 21.83
N TYR A 21 6.02 -5.38 22.26
CA TYR A 21 4.97 -4.57 21.63
C TYR A 21 5.26 -3.06 21.74
N TYR A 22 5.72 -2.59 22.90
CA TYR A 22 6.09 -1.17 23.09
C TYR A 22 7.33 -0.77 22.30
N ILE A 23 8.35 -1.64 22.22
CA ILE A 23 9.57 -1.38 21.44
C ILE A 23 9.26 -1.31 19.94
N ARG A 24 8.42 -2.21 19.39
CA ARG A 24 7.99 -2.13 17.98
C ARG A 24 7.13 -0.90 17.69
N ASN A 25 6.24 -0.53 18.62
CA ASN A 25 5.45 0.70 18.51
C ASN A 25 6.28 1.98 18.55
N ALA A 26 7.40 1.98 19.28
CA ALA A 26 8.30 3.12 19.35
C ALA A 26 9.25 3.21 18.15
N ASN A 27 9.63 2.08 17.55
CA ASN A 27 10.58 1.99 16.43
C ASN A 27 10.06 1.07 15.33
N PRO A 28 9.18 1.55 14.44
CA PRO A 28 8.75 0.77 13.28
C PRO A 28 9.96 0.45 12.40
N SER A 29 10.00 -0.76 11.83
CA SER A 29 11.07 -1.18 10.92
C SER A 29 11.22 -0.19 9.76
N PRO A 30 12.46 0.12 9.33
CA PRO A 30 12.67 1.01 8.19
C PRO A 30 12.00 0.44 6.94
N HIS A 31 11.33 1.30 6.18
CA HIS A 31 10.61 0.87 4.98
C HIS A 31 11.61 0.44 3.89
N PRO A 32 11.46 -0.74 3.25
CA PRO A 32 12.42 -1.24 2.26
C PRO A 32 12.65 -0.31 1.07
N SER A 33 11.66 0.50 0.69
CA SER A 33 11.82 1.51 -0.37
C SER A 33 12.88 2.57 -0.07
N MET A 34 13.17 2.83 1.22
CA MET A 34 14.15 3.85 1.61
C MET A 34 15.59 3.42 1.32
N VAL A 35 15.82 2.11 1.22
CA VAL A 35 17.15 1.53 0.94
C VAL A 35 17.21 0.87 -0.44
N GLY A 36 16.21 1.10 -1.29
CA GLY A 36 16.12 0.50 -2.63
C GLY A 36 15.96 -1.02 -2.62
N ALA A 37 15.55 -1.61 -1.48
CA ALA A 37 15.35 -3.05 -1.35
C ALA A 37 14.01 -3.49 -1.94
N GLU A 38 13.89 -4.80 -2.20
CA GLU A 38 12.62 -5.38 -2.62
C GLU A 38 11.60 -5.36 -1.48
N MET A 39 10.35 -5.06 -1.83
CA MET A 39 9.24 -5.10 -0.88
C MET A 39 8.88 -6.55 -0.51
N PRO A 40 8.76 -6.89 0.78
CA PRO A 40 8.57 -8.27 1.23
C PRO A 40 7.20 -8.81 0.81
N LEU A 41 7.06 -10.13 0.71
CA LEU A 41 5.77 -10.75 0.36
C LEU A 41 4.68 -10.51 1.41
N TYR A 42 5.09 -10.33 2.67
CA TYR A 42 4.21 -10.10 3.81
C TYR A 42 4.64 -8.85 4.58
N TRP A 43 3.67 -8.14 5.14
CA TRP A 43 3.89 -6.94 5.94
C TRP A 43 3.08 -7.00 7.24
N GLU A 44 3.75 -6.76 8.37
CA GLU A 44 3.11 -6.68 9.69
C GLU A 44 2.60 -5.25 9.89
N LEU A 45 1.29 -5.11 10.13
CA LEU A 45 0.63 -3.84 10.36
C LEU A 45 0.69 -3.46 11.84
N ARG A 46 0.32 -2.21 12.14
CA ARG A 46 0.33 -1.65 13.50
C ARG A 46 -0.44 -2.48 14.54
N ASP A 47 -1.51 -3.16 14.12
CA ASP A 47 -2.34 -4.00 14.99
C ASP A 47 -1.91 -5.48 15.01
N GLY A 48 -0.74 -5.80 14.46
CA GLY A 48 -0.18 -7.15 14.41
C GLY A 48 -0.77 -8.04 13.31
N ARG A 49 -1.73 -7.55 12.51
CA ARG A 49 -2.22 -8.31 11.36
C ARG A 49 -1.17 -8.37 10.25
N ILE A 50 -1.16 -9.48 9.53
CA ILE A 50 -0.27 -9.68 8.38
C ILE A 50 -1.04 -9.38 7.11
N ALA A 51 -0.51 -8.46 6.31
CA ALA A 51 -1.00 -8.18 4.97
C ALA A 51 -0.10 -8.86 3.93
N LYS A 52 -0.69 -9.35 2.83
CA LYS A 52 0.05 -9.97 1.71
C LYS A 52 0.20 -8.98 0.57
N ARG A 53 1.40 -8.91 -0.01
CA ARG A 53 1.74 -8.06 -1.16
C ARG A 53 0.89 -8.45 -2.37
N VAL A 54 0.24 -7.45 -2.98
CA VAL A 54 -0.48 -7.63 -4.24
C VAL A 54 0.52 -7.96 -5.34
N PRO A 55 0.33 -9.06 -6.10
CA PRO A 55 1.22 -9.43 -7.19
C PRO A 55 1.34 -8.31 -8.22
N ARG A 56 2.59 -7.93 -8.54
CA ARG A 56 2.91 -6.92 -9.53
C ARG A 56 3.49 -7.57 -10.79
N SER A 57 3.36 -6.86 -11.91
CA SER A 57 4.00 -7.25 -13.18
C SER A 57 5.52 -7.30 -13.02
N ARG A 58 6.16 -8.27 -13.68
CA ARG A 58 7.64 -8.44 -13.67
C ARG A 58 8.39 -7.26 -14.29
N GLU A 59 7.70 -6.38 -14.99
CA GLU A 59 8.27 -5.16 -15.59
C GLU A 59 8.54 -4.04 -14.58
N PHE A 60 8.22 -4.24 -13.29
CA PHE A 60 8.42 -3.26 -12.23
C PHE A 60 9.41 -3.78 -11.19
N THR A 61 10.70 -3.78 -11.53
CA THR A 61 11.77 -4.19 -10.60
C THR A 61 12.37 -2.98 -9.88
N PRO A 62 12.85 -3.10 -8.62
CA PRO A 62 13.47 -1.98 -7.91
C PRO A 62 14.59 -1.26 -8.69
N SER A 63 15.37 -2.01 -9.46
CA SER A 63 16.44 -1.49 -10.34
C SER A 63 15.96 -0.55 -11.46
N GLN A 64 14.66 -0.54 -11.77
CA GLN A 64 14.06 0.30 -12.81
C GLN A 64 13.39 1.56 -12.25
N GLN A 65 13.45 1.79 -10.94
CA GLN A 65 12.92 3.00 -10.31
C GLN A 65 13.76 4.20 -10.72
N SER A 66 13.10 5.27 -11.19
CA SER A 66 13.81 6.48 -11.61
C SER A 66 14.02 7.50 -10.47
N PHE A 67 13.20 7.41 -9.42
CA PHE A 67 13.22 8.31 -8.27
C PHE A 67 13.04 7.52 -6.97
N PRO A 68 13.47 8.08 -5.82
CA PRO A 68 13.11 7.53 -4.52
C PRO A 68 11.59 7.36 -4.40
N GLY A 69 11.15 6.24 -3.83
CA GLY A 69 9.74 5.97 -3.63
C GLY A 69 9.11 6.93 -2.61
N ILE A 70 7.85 7.30 -2.84
CA ILE A 70 7.03 8.04 -1.88
C ILE A 70 6.43 7.02 -0.92
N THR A 71 6.70 7.15 0.38
CA THR A 71 6.11 6.29 1.41
C THR A 71 4.87 6.90 2.04
N PHE A 72 3.98 6.04 2.53
CA PHE A 72 2.76 6.41 3.23
C PHE A 72 2.73 5.72 4.59
N SER A 73 2.64 6.53 5.64
CA SER A 73 2.55 6.09 7.02
C SER A 73 1.54 6.93 7.77
N ALA A 74 1.06 6.43 8.91
CA ALA A 74 0.22 7.17 9.84
C ALA A 74 0.67 6.89 11.28
N GLY A 75 1.09 7.93 12.00
CA GLY A 75 1.67 7.77 13.33
C GLY A 75 2.98 6.98 13.31
N GLY A 76 3.79 7.14 12.25
CA GLY A 76 5.06 6.44 12.05
C GLY A 76 4.93 5.03 11.46
N TRP A 77 3.73 4.45 11.42
CA TRP A 77 3.50 3.10 10.92
C TRP A 77 3.19 3.10 9.42
N TYR A 78 4.01 2.40 8.63
CA TYR A 78 3.82 2.27 7.20
C TYR A 78 2.62 1.39 6.85
N GLY A 79 1.95 1.76 5.78
CA GLY A 79 0.74 1.09 5.31
C GLY A 79 -0.50 1.79 5.81
N VAL A 80 -1.15 2.52 4.91
CA VAL A 80 -2.36 3.27 5.20
C VAL A 80 -3.53 2.62 4.46
N ARG A 81 -4.62 2.34 5.18
CA ARG A 81 -5.77 1.64 4.63
C ARG A 81 -6.54 2.54 3.67
N VAL A 82 -6.87 2.02 2.49
CA VAL A 82 -7.64 2.75 1.45
C VAL A 82 -8.95 3.31 1.99
N ARG A 83 -9.72 2.50 2.73
CA ARG A 83 -10.99 2.94 3.35
C ARG A 83 -10.78 4.12 4.29
N ASP A 84 -9.73 4.09 5.08
CA ASP A 84 -9.53 5.07 6.15
C ASP A 84 -9.04 6.42 5.56
N ILE A 85 -8.33 6.38 4.42
CA ILE A 85 -8.03 7.58 3.60
C ILE A 85 -9.33 8.15 2.99
N LEU A 86 -10.12 7.32 2.31
CA LEU A 86 -11.33 7.77 1.61
C LEU A 86 -12.41 8.32 2.55
N THR A 87 -12.47 7.83 3.78
CA THR A 87 -13.40 8.33 4.81
C THR A 87 -12.85 9.52 5.59
N GLY A 88 -11.60 9.92 5.35
CA GLY A 88 -10.93 10.99 6.11
C GLY A 88 -10.62 10.61 7.56
N THR A 89 -10.69 9.32 7.91
CA THR A 89 -10.39 8.82 9.26
C THR A 89 -8.89 8.89 9.57
N VAL A 90 -8.04 8.83 8.54
CA VAL A 90 -6.58 8.88 8.68
C VAL A 90 -5.98 10.00 7.81
N VAL A 91 -5.07 10.75 8.42
CA VAL A 91 -4.17 11.70 7.77
C VAL A 91 -2.78 11.06 7.70
N VAL A 92 -2.16 11.06 6.52
CA VAL A 92 -0.80 10.51 6.35
C VAL A 92 0.23 11.41 7.02
N ASP A 93 1.33 10.82 7.49
CA ASP A 93 2.42 11.58 8.08
C ASP A 93 3.01 12.56 7.05
N ARG A 94 3.31 13.78 7.50
CA ARG A 94 3.77 14.90 6.65
C ARG A 94 2.78 15.17 5.49
N PRO A 95 1.50 15.45 5.81
CA PRO A 95 0.44 15.50 4.80
C PRO A 95 0.64 16.62 3.79
N THR A 96 1.29 17.72 4.18
CA THR A 96 1.52 18.93 3.36
C THR A 96 2.79 18.88 2.52
N ASP A 97 3.55 17.78 2.53
CA ASP A 97 4.75 17.65 1.69
C ASP A 97 4.37 17.74 0.21
N ALA A 98 4.96 18.69 -0.52
CA ALA A 98 4.75 18.86 -1.96
C ALA A 98 5.62 17.87 -2.76
N ILE A 99 5.23 16.60 -2.76
CA ILE A 99 6.05 15.47 -3.22
C ILE A 99 6.48 15.54 -4.70
N PHE A 100 5.75 16.28 -5.56
CA PHE A 100 6.08 16.42 -6.98
C PHE A 100 6.69 17.77 -7.37
N ALA A 101 6.76 18.74 -6.46
CA ALA A 101 7.12 20.12 -6.79
C ALA A 101 8.52 20.23 -7.45
N HIS A 102 9.46 19.38 -7.04
CA HIS A 102 10.83 19.38 -7.54
C HIS A 102 10.99 18.80 -8.95
N HIS A 103 9.96 18.16 -9.52
CA HIS A 103 10.04 17.59 -10.87
C HIS A 103 9.65 18.57 -12.00
N GLY A 104 9.00 19.70 -11.67
CA GLY A 104 8.51 20.66 -12.67
C GLY A 104 7.35 20.14 -13.54
N TRP A 105 6.75 19.00 -13.18
CA TRP A 105 5.62 18.43 -13.91
C TRP A 105 4.31 19.17 -13.60
N ARG A 106 3.40 19.20 -14.58
CA ARG A 106 2.02 19.66 -14.39
C ARG A 106 1.04 18.51 -14.20
N GLU A 107 1.32 17.39 -14.84
CA GLU A 107 0.54 16.16 -14.78
C GLU A 107 1.46 14.94 -14.85
N THR A 108 0.98 13.82 -14.31
CA THR A 108 1.67 12.53 -14.41
C THR A 108 0.64 11.40 -14.50
N THR A 109 1.09 10.15 -14.53
CA THR A 109 0.24 8.97 -14.64
C THR A 109 0.34 8.10 -13.40
N LEU A 110 -0.79 7.66 -12.86
CA LEU A 110 -0.89 6.60 -11.88
C LEU A 110 -1.26 5.30 -12.61
N ALA A 111 -0.54 4.22 -12.34
CA ALA A 111 -0.76 2.90 -12.91
C ALA A 111 -0.96 1.85 -11.82
N ILE A 112 -2.19 1.36 -11.68
CA ILE A 112 -2.61 0.29 -10.77
C ILE A 112 -2.98 -0.94 -11.58
N LYS A 113 -1.99 -1.76 -11.91
CA LYS A 113 -2.22 -3.06 -12.55
C LYS A 113 -2.63 -4.07 -11.48
N TRP A 114 -3.93 -4.37 -11.43
CA TRP A 114 -4.45 -5.36 -10.50
C TRP A 114 -4.42 -6.76 -11.12
N PRO A 115 -3.98 -7.78 -10.37
CA PRO A 115 -3.93 -9.17 -10.84
C PRO A 115 -5.29 -9.68 -11.33
N GLY A 116 -5.28 -10.53 -12.35
CA GLY A 116 -6.49 -11.19 -12.86
C GLY A 116 -7.34 -10.36 -13.82
N TYR A 117 -7.17 -9.05 -13.89
CA TYR A 117 -7.92 -8.19 -14.82
C TYR A 117 -7.06 -7.75 -16.00
N LEU A 118 -7.47 -8.11 -17.22
CA LEU A 118 -6.79 -7.68 -18.44
C LEU A 118 -7.11 -6.20 -18.75
N PRO A 119 -6.11 -5.40 -19.17
CA PRO A 119 -6.35 -4.05 -19.64
C PRO A 119 -7.29 -4.06 -20.85
N ASN A 120 -8.44 -3.40 -20.75
CA ASN A 120 -9.31 -3.21 -21.90
C ASN A 120 -8.86 -1.95 -22.66
N ARG A 121 -8.46 -2.09 -23.93
CA ARG A 121 -7.80 -1.05 -24.75
C ARG A 121 -8.59 0.27 -24.84
N SER A 122 -9.91 0.25 -24.66
CA SER A 122 -10.78 1.44 -24.75
C SER A 122 -11.14 2.07 -23.39
N SER A 123 -10.89 1.41 -22.26
CA SER A 123 -11.25 1.89 -20.91
C SER A 123 -10.37 1.26 -19.82
N ASP A 124 -9.06 1.49 -19.94
CA ASP A 124 -8.08 0.94 -19.00
C ASP A 124 -8.11 1.68 -17.66
N ALA A 125 -9.03 1.26 -16.77
CA ALA A 125 -9.11 1.76 -15.40
C ALA A 125 -7.82 1.50 -14.58
N SER A 126 -6.87 0.73 -15.10
CA SER A 126 -5.57 0.55 -14.45
C SER A 126 -4.66 1.77 -14.62
N ARG A 127 -4.92 2.69 -15.57
CA ARG A 127 -4.07 3.88 -15.79
C ARG A 127 -4.90 5.16 -15.80
N ARG A 128 -4.47 6.13 -15.02
CA ARG A 128 -5.13 7.44 -14.93
C ARG A 128 -4.10 8.55 -14.93
N ARG A 129 -4.32 9.57 -15.76
CA ARG A 129 -3.57 10.83 -15.69
C ARG A 129 -4.19 11.71 -14.61
N PHE A 130 -3.35 12.38 -13.84
CA PHE A 130 -3.77 13.31 -12.80
C PHE A 130 -2.85 14.53 -12.78
N LYS A 131 -3.41 15.67 -12.35
CA LYS A 131 -2.65 16.91 -12.18
C LYS A 131 -1.80 16.80 -10.92
N VAL A 132 -0.53 17.17 -11.01
CA VAL A 132 0.36 17.33 -9.84
C VAL A 132 0.53 18.79 -9.44
N LEU A 133 0.00 19.70 -10.25
CA LEU A 133 -0.07 21.14 -10.02
C LEU A 133 -1.45 21.62 -10.50
N ASP A 134 -2.29 22.09 -9.58
CA ASP A 134 -3.61 22.65 -9.91
C ASP A 134 -3.69 24.09 -9.43
N ASN A 135 -3.97 25.03 -10.34
CA ASN A 135 -3.96 26.47 -10.04
C ASN A 135 -2.69 26.95 -9.31
N ASN A 136 -1.51 26.45 -9.73
CA ASN A 136 -0.20 26.68 -9.10
C ASN A 136 -0.04 26.15 -7.67
N VAL A 137 -0.99 25.34 -7.17
CA VAL A 137 -0.88 24.62 -5.91
C VAL A 137 -0.33 23.22 -6.18
N PRO A 138 0.87 22.89 -5.65
CA PRO A 138 1.44 21.55 -5.81
C PRO A 138 0.61 20.50 -5.08
N MET A 139 0.46 19.33 -5.68
CA MET A 139 -0.16 18.18 -5.04
C MET A 139 0.65 17.75 -3.81
N THR A 140 -0.04 17.59 -2.68
CA THR A 140 0.56 17.18 -1.42
C THR A 140 0.64 15.65 -1.30
N ARG A 141 1.36 15.17 -0.27
CA ARG A 141 1.41 13.73 0.06
C ARG A 141 0.03 13.18 0.39
N GLN A 142 -0.78 13.94 1.12
CA GLN A 142 -2.16 13.53 1.43
C GLN A 142 -3.01 13.45 0.17
N ASP A 143 -2.92 14.45 -0.71
CA ASP A 143 -3.68 14.46 -1.98
C ASP A 143 -3.32 13.26 -2.85
N PHE A 144 -2.03 12.91 -2.91
CA PHE A 144 -1.59 11.75 -3.69
C PHE A 144 -2.06 10.43 -3.08
N ALA A 145 -2.08 10.30 -1.76
CA ALA A 145 -2.67 9.14 -1.09
C ALA A 145 -4.16 9.00 -1.41
N ILE A 146 -4.91 10.11 -1.42
CA ILE A 146 -6.33 10.17 -1.82
C ILE A 146 -6.51 9.77 -3.28
N GLU A 147 -5.66 10.24 -4.19
CA GLU A 147 -5.71 9.89 -5.62
C GLU A 147 -5.50 8.39 -5.83
N ILE A 148 -4.52 7.78 -5.14
CA ILE A 148 -4.29 6.33 -5.18
C ILE A 148 -5.50 5.56 -4.65
N ALA A 149 -5.99 5.94 -3.46
CA ALA A 149 -7.13 5.28 -2.83
C ALA A 149 -8.39 5.36 -3.69
N SER A 150 -8.65 6.53 -4.30
CA SER A 150 -9.77 6.75 -5.21
C SER A 150 -9.65 5.90 -6.47
N GLN A 151 -8.44 5.76 -7.02
CA GLN A 151 -8.22 4.93 -8.20
C GLN A 151 -8.43 3.43 -7.91
N ILE A 152 -8.03 2.95 -6.73
CA ILE A 152 -8.28 1.56 -6.31
C ILE A 152 -9.79 1.32 -6.20
N ARG A 153 -10.53 2.23 -5.58
CA ARG A 153 -12.00 2.13 -5.49
C ARG A 153 -12.65 2.14 -6.85
N HIS A 154 -12.21 3.03 -7.75
CA HIS A 154 -12.71 3.06 -9.12
C HIS A 154 -12.43 1.75 -9.86
N LEU A 155 -11.25 1.16 -9.66
CA LEU A 155 -10.89 -0.11 -10.26
C LEU A 155 -11.77 -1.26 -9.76
N GLU A 156 -12.04 -1.34 -8.46
CA GLU A 156 -12.99 -2.29 -7.85
C GLU A 156 -14.39 -2.16 -8.48
N ASP A 157 -14.92 -0.93 -8.58
CA ASP A 157 -16.24 -0.68 -9.15
C ASP A 157 -16.33 -1.09 -10.63
N ARG A 158 -15.23 -0.93 -11.39
CA ARG A 158 -15.13 -1.36 -12.80
C ARG A 158 -14.84 -2.84 -12.98
N ALA A 159 -14.33 -3.51 -11.95
CA ALA A 159 -13.92 -4.91 -11.99
C ALA A 159 -15.04 -5.88 -11.61
N ARG A 160 -16.09 -5.40 -10.93
CA ARG A 160 -17.19 -6.19 -10.38
C ARG A 160 -17.83 -7.18 -11.37
N ASP A 161 -18.00 -6.76 -12.62
CA ASP A 161 -18.67 -7.54 -13.67
C ASP A 161 -17.69 -8.11 -14.70
N LYS A 162 -16.38 -8.06 -14.43
CA LYS A 162 -15.36 -8.52 -15.37
C LYS A 162 -14.93 -9.95 -15.06
N PRO A 163 -14.70 -10.79 -16.08
CA PRO A 163 -14.11 -12.10 -15.88
C PRO A 163 -12.69 -11.94 -15.33
N VAL A 164 -12.35 -12.82 -14.39
CA VAL A 164 -11.03 -12.90 -13.78
C VAL A 164 -10.25 -14.01 -14.49
N ALA A 165 -9.00 -13.76 -14.82
CA ALA A 165 -8.13 -14.78 -15.41
C ALA A 165 -7.94 -15.96 -14.44
N HIS A 166 -7.92 -17.18 -14.97
CA HIS A 166 -7.74 -18.38 -14.16
C HIS A 166 -6.44 -18.34 -13.34
N GLY A 167 -6.52 -18.76 -12.08
CA GLY A 167 -5.41 -18.73 -11.11
C GLY A 167 -5.24 -17.39 -10.37
N TRP A 168 -6.12 -16.42 -10.62
CA TRP A 168 -6.12 -15.10 -9.96
C TRP A 168 -7.40 -14.82 -9.15
N GLU A 169 -8.23 -15.83 -8.95
CA GLU A 169 -9.53 -15.73 -8.29
C GLU A 169 -9.41 -15.16 -6.87
N ASP A 170 -8.38 -15.58 -6.11
CA ASP A 170 -8.11 -15.08 -4.75
C ASP A 170 -7.83 -13.58 -4.69
N TRP A 171 -7.37 -13.00 -5.79
CA TRP A 171 -7.10 -11.57 -5.90
C TRP A 171 -8.24 -10.79 -6.53
N ALA A 172 -9.30 -11.44 -7.00
CA ALA A 172 -10.42 -10.76 -7.62
C ALA A 172 -11.05 -9.73 -6.68
N PHE A 173 -11.46 -8.60 -7.23
CA PHE A 173 -12.38 -7.70 -6.56
C PHE A 173 -13.75 -8.35 -6.49
N SER A 174 -14.12 -8.89 -5.33
CA SER A 174 -15.41 -9.54 -5.12
C SER A 174 -15.84 -9.44 -3.67
N LYS A 175 -17.12 -9.73 -3.40
CA LYS A 175 -17.64 -9.72 -2.02
C LYS A 175 -16.92 -10.74 -1.11
N ASN A 176 -16.44 -11.84 -1.69
CA ASN A 176 -15.87 -12.99 -0.99
C ASN A 176 -14.34 -13.03 -1.03
N ASN A 177 -13.70 -12.19 -1.85
CA ASN A 177 -12.24 -12.16 -2.02
C ASN A 177 -11.72 -10.79 -1.55
N VAL A 178 -11.06 -10.03 -2.44
CA VAL A 178 -10.50 -8.73 -2.08
C VAL A 178 -11.54 -7.63 -2.22
N ARG A 179 -11.64 -6.75 -1.23
CA ARG A 179 -12.35 -5.47 -1.34
C ARG A 179 -11.34 -4.34 -1.32
N ALA A 180 -11.65 -3.23 -1.98
CA ALA A 180 -10.82 -2.03 -1.89
C ALA A 180 -10.64 -1.57 -0.44
N SER A 181 -11.63 -1.84 0.43
CA SER A 181 -11.53 -1.51 1.85
C SER A 181 -10.43 -2.26 2.58
N ASP A 182 -9.96 -3.39 2.07
CA ASP A 182 -8.96 -4.25 2.73
C ASP A 182 -7.55 -4.05 2.18
N VAL A 183 -7.40 -3.11 1.25
CA VAL A 183 -6.13 -2.71 0.64
C VAL A 183 -5.43 -1.65 1.48
N TYR A 184 -4.11 -1.83 1.62
CA TYR A 184 -3.18 -0.92 2.27
C TYR A 184 -2.19 -0.39 1.24
N ILE A 185 -1.94 0.91 1.30
CA ILE A 185 -0.96 1.61 0.47
C ILE A 185 0.29 1.84 1.33
N LEU A 186 1.42 1.25 0.95
CA LEU A 186 2.68 1.37 1.68
C LEU A 186 3.59 2.43 1.06
N SER A 187 3.74 2.37 -0.26
CA SER A 187 4.56 3.31 -1.03
C SER A 187 4.05 3.46 -2.45
N ALA A 188 4.62 4.40 -3.20
CA ALA A 188 4.47 4.51 -4.64
C ALA A 188 5.83 4.82 -5.27
N HIS A 189 6.08 4.17 -6.40
CA HIS A 189 7.37 4.22 -7.08
C HIS A 189 7.19 4.64 -8.53
N TYR A 190 8.07 5.49 -9.02
CA TYR A 190 8.02 5.94 -10.40
C TYR A 190 8.83 5.01 -11.31
N TYR A 191 8.14 4.44 -12.29
CA TYR A 191 8.72 3.55 -13.28
C TYR A 191 8.43 4.10 -14.67
N ARG A 192 9.50 4.44 -15.41
CA ARG A 192 9.44 5.01 -16.77
C ARG A 192 8.61 6.29 -16.85
N ASN A 193 7.28 6.16 -16.95
CA ASN A 193 6.33 7.26 -17.15
C ASN A 193 5.08 7.18 -16.25
N ALA A 194 5.09 6.33 -15.22
CA ALA A 194 3.96 6.20 -14.31
C ALA A 194 4.39 5.88 -12.88
N TRP A 195 3.62 6.38 -11.93
CA TRP A 195 3.65 5.97 -10.53
C TRP A 195 2.90 4.64 -10.37
N VAL A 196 3.54 3.69 -9.71
CA VAL A 196 2.96 2.38 -9.39
C VAL A 196 2.97 2.22 -7.87
N PRO A 197 1.79 2.09 -7.23
CA PRO A 197 1.72 1.90 -5.79
C PRO A 197 2.15 0.48 -5.40
N GLU A 198 2.76 0.36 -4.23
CA GLU A 198 2.95 -0.90 -3.53
C GLU A 198 1.75 -1.16 -2.63
N LEU A 199 1.01 -2.21 -2.95
CA LEU A 199 -0.27 -2.53 -2.34
C LEU A 199 -0.19 -3.84 -1.58
N TYR A 200 -0.87 -3.88 -0.43
CA TYR A 200 -1.00 -5.08 0.40
C TYR A 200 -2.46 -5.30 0.78
N VAL A 201 -2.87 -6.53 1.03
CA VAL A 201 -4.25 -6.89 1.40
C VAL A 201 -4.23 -7.68 2.70
N ILE A 202 -5.11 -7.32 3.64
CA ILE A 202 -5.40 -8.16 4.81
C ILE A 202 -6.51 -9.14 4.44
N ASN A 203 -6.29 -10.43 4.73
CA ASN A 203 -7.17 -11.56 4.49
C ASN A 203 -7.31 -12.06 3.04
N MET A 204 -7.06 -13.37 2.91
CA MET A 204 -7.62 -14.28 1.91
C MET A 204 -8.08 -15.54 2.66
N GLY A 205 -9.01 -15.35 3.61
CA GLY A 205 -9.53 -16.40 4.50
C GLY A 205 -11.03 -16.28 4.64
#